data_AF-E0NC85-F1
#
_entry.id   AF-E0NC85-F1
#
_cell.length_a   1.000
_cell.length_b   1.000
_cell.length_c   1.000
_cell.angle_alpha   90.00
_cell.angle_beta   90.00
_cell.angle_gamma   90.00
#
_symmetry.space_group_name_H-M   'P 1'
#
loop_
_entity.id
_entity.type
_entity.pdbx_description
1 polymer ?
#
loop_
_entity_poly.entity_id
_entity_poly.type
_entity_poly.pdbx_seq_one_letter_code
_entity_poly.pdbx_strand_id
1 'polypeptide(L)'
;MMNHKKIVVLDADTLPGRAFHFDFPHELAVYGTTGADETAERVRDAHIVITNKVMISADIIAANPQLELIAVSATGVNNVDIGAAEAAGVAVCNVRAYGNESVAEHAFMLMIALMRNLPISVMLRPVCGKSRRFSAITARRFGI
;
A
#
# COMPACT_ATOMS: atom_id res chain seq x y z
N MET A 1 -24.65 -21.32 17.94
CA MET A 1 -23.69 -20.31 18.46
C MET A 1 -23.20 -19.54 17.25
N MET A 2 -23.70 -18.31 17.02
CA MET A 2 -23.36 -17.57 15.80
C MET A 2 -21.92 -17.07 15.93
N ASN A 3 -21.04 -17.52 15.03
CA ASN A 3 -19.62 -17.20 15.07
C ASN A 3 -19.42 -15.75 14.61
N HIS A 4 -19.59 -14.81 15.54
CA HIS A 4 -19.51 -13.38 15.29
C HIS A 4 -18.04 -12.96 15.21
N LYS A 5 -17.58 -12.53 14.02
CA LYS A 5 -16.18 -12.12 13.81
C LYS A 5 -16.04 -10.60 13.92
N LYS A 6 -14.99 -10.15 14.59
CA LYS A 6 -14.62 -8.73 14.63
C LYS A 6 -13.61 -8.42 13.53
N ILE A 7 -13.97 -7.47 12.67
CA ILE A 7 -13.17 -6.99 11.53
C ILE A 7 -12.72 -5.57 11.85
N VAL A 8 -11.41 -5.33 11.76
CA VAL A 8 -10.82 -4.01 12.02
C VAL A 8 -10.11 -3.51 10.76
N VAL A 9 -10.47 -2.31 10.32
CA VAL A 9 -9.78 -1.59 9.24
C VAL A 9 -8.98 -0.45 9.86
N LEU A 10 -7.66 -0.45 9.70
CA LEU A 10 -6.78 0.48 10.42
C LEU A 10 -6.50 1.79 9.66
N ASP A 11 -6.60 1.79 8.34
CA ASP A 11 -6.19 2.91 7.50
C ASP A 11 -7.09 3.09 6.27
N ALA A 12 -8.39 3.21 6.55
CA ALA A 12 -9.44 3.35 5.55
C ALA A 12 -9.28 4.59 4.66
N ASP A 13 -8.65 5.67 5.14
CA ASP A 13 -8.41 6.88 4.35
C ASP A 13 -7.45 6.64 3.17
N THR A 14 -6.69 5.55 3.21
CA THR A 14 -5.79 5.16 2.12
C THR A 14 -6.48 4.35 1.02
N LEU A 15 -7.72 3.92 1.28
CA LEU A 15 -8.50 3.07 0.40
C LEU A 15 -9.53 3.91 -0.35
N PRO A 16 -10.02 3.45 -1.51
CA PRO A 16 -11.18 4.08 -2.13
C PRO A 16 -12.33 4.10 -1.12
N GLY A 17 -12.99 5.24 -0.94
CA GLY A 17 -14.04 5.51 0.07
C GLY A 17 -15.35 4.71 -0.12
N ARG A 18 -15.24 3.45 -0.50
CA ARG A 18 -16.32 2.49 -0.64
C ARG A 18 -16.57 1.82 0.70
N ALA A 19 -17.84 1.62 1.02
CA ALA A 19 -18.22 0.87 2.20
C ALA A 19 -17.76 -0.60 2.08
N PHE A 20 -17.27 -1.15 3.19
CA PHE A 20 -17.00 -2.58 3.31
C PHE A 20 -18.32 -3.32 3.50
N HIS A 21 -18.55 -4.35 2.68
CA HIS A 21 -19.72 -5.21 2.76
C HIS A 21 -19.27 -6.66 2.87
N PHE A 22 -19.81 -7.38 3.87
CA PHE A 22 -19.54 -8.79 4.09
C PHE A 22 -20.86 -9.54 4.35
N ASP A 23 -21.03 -10.70 3.72
CA ASP A 23 -22.29 -11.46 3.73
C ASP A 23 -22.45 -12.40 4.95
N PHE A 24 -21.73 -12.14 6.04
CA PHE A 24 -21.74 -12.96 7.25
C PHE A 24 -21.90 -12.10 8.52
N PRO A 25 -22.32 -12.65 9.67
CA PRO A 25 -22.43 -11.88 10.91
C PRO A 25 -21.06 -11.39 11.39
N HIS A 26 -20.89 -10.07 11.50
CA HIS A 26 -19.63 -9.46 11.91
C HIS A 26 -19.83 -8.12 12.65
N GLU A 27 -18.83 -7.75 13.44
CA GLU A 27 -18.62 -6.41 13.97
C GLU A 27 -17.55 -5.73 13.11
N LEU A 28 -17.83 -4.54 12.59
CA LEU A 28 -16.89 -3.78 11.77
C LEU A 28 -16.46 -2.51 12.50
N ALA A 29 -15.16 -2.39 12.78
CA ALA A 29 -14.56 -1.15 13.25
C ALA A 29 -13.68 -0.57 12.12
N VAL A 30 -13.98 0.65 11.70
CA VAL A 30 -13.26 1.35 10.63
C VAL A 30 -12.58 2.59 11.19
N TYR A 31 -11.25 2.64 11.06
CA TYR A 31 -10.42 3.76 11.43
C TYR A 31 -9.83 4.41 10.17
N GLY A 32 -9.90 5.74 10.08
CA GLY A 32 -9.39 6.49 8.92
C GLY A 32 -7.86 6.43 8.84
N THR A 33 -7.19 6.89 9.89
CA THR A 33 -5.73 6.84 10.05
C THR A 33 -5.39 6.32 11.44
N THR A 34 -4.46 5.38 11.54
CA THR A 34 -3.99 4.79 12.81
C THR A 34 -2.53 5.12 13.05
N GLY A 35 -2.24 5.74 14.21
CA GLY A 35 -0.87 5.92 14.69
C GLY A 35 -0.27 4.63 15.25
N ALA A 36 1.06 4.58 15.36
CA ALA A 36 1.77 3.42 15.89
C ALA A 36 1.28 3.04 17.30
N ASP A 37 1.11 4.03 18.18
CA ASP A 37 0.71 3.84 19.58
C ASP A 37 -0.75 3.35 19.74
N GLU A 38 -1.59 3.58 18.73
CA GLU A 38 -3.01 3.22 18.77
C GLU A 38 -3.27 1.82 18.19
N THR A 39 -2.28 1.25 17.49
CA THR A 39 -2.45 0.01 16.73
C THR A 39 -2.84 -1.16 17.64
N ALA A 40 -2.13 -1.33 18.76
CA ALA A 40 -2.38 -2.42 19.69
C ALA A 40 -3.81 -2.37 20.29
N GLU A 41 -4.28 -1.17 20.63
CA GLU A 41 -5.61 -0.94 21.18
C GLU A 41 -6.70 -1.23 20.14
N ARG A 42 -6.52 -0.74 18.91
CA ARG A 42 -7.52 -0.88 17.83
C ARG A 42 -7.65 -2.30 17.31
N VAL A 43 -6.56 -3.07 17.33
CA VAL A 43 -6.52 -4.48 16.88
C VAL A 43 -7.01 -5.45 17.96
N ARG A 44 -7.21 -5.01 19.21
CA ARG A 44 -7.63 -5.89 20.30
C ARG A 44 -8.92 -6.64 19.97
N ASP A 45 -8.89 -7.94 20.22
CA ASP A 45 -9.99 -8.89 19.98
C ASP A 45 -10.40 -9.04 18.50
N ALA A 46 -9.60 -8.50 17.56
CA ALA A 46 -9.86 -8.64 16.15
C ALA A 46 -9.62 -10.08 15.69
N HIS A 47 -10.53 -10.58 14.85
CA HIS A 47 -10.37 -11.85 14.15
C HIS A 47 -9.80 -11.63 12.75
N ILE A 48 -10.12 -10.48 12.14
CA ILE A 48 -9.67 -10.07 10.82
C ILE A 48 -9.16 -8.64 10.90
N VAL A 49 -7.94 -8.42 10.42
CA VAL A 49 -7.33 -7.08 10.31
C VAL A 49 -7.13 -6.73 8.85
N ILE A 50 -7.61 -5.56 8.44
CA ILE A 50 -7.38 -4.99 7.12
C ILE A 50 -6.47 -3.77 7.28
N THR A 51 -5.33 -3.80 6.60
CA THR A 51 -4.30 -2.75 6.69
C THR A 51 -3.67 -2.47 5.32
N ASN A 52 -3.14 -1.27 5.10
CA ASN A 52 -2.32 -0.93 3.95
C ASN A 52 -0.88 -0.57 4.39
N LYS A 53 -0.73 0.33 5.35
CA LYS A 53 0.55 0.90 5.81
C LYS A 53 0.84 0.66 7.28
N VAL A 54 -0.17 0.33 8.09
CA VAL A 54 -0.03 0.20 9.54
C VAL A 54 0.80 -1.04 9.85
N MET A 55 1.77 -0.89 10.77
CA MET A 55 2.70 -1.93 11.16
C MET A 55 2.02 -2.94 12.09
N ILE A 56 2.08 -4.22 11.73
CA ILE A 56 1.61 -5.34 12.53
C ILE A 56 2.83 -6.15 12.97
N SER A 57 3.31 -5.87 14.19
CA SER A 57 4.47 -6.53 14.79
C SER A 57 4.11 -7.91 15.36
N ALA A 58 5.14 -8.72 15.61
CA ALA A 58 5.01 -10.00 16.31
C ALA A 58 4.27 -9.88 17.65
N ASP A 59 4.52 -8.81 18.42
CA ASP A 59 3.85 -8.58 19.71
C ASP A 59 2.34 -8.38 19.57
N ILE A 60 1.91 -7.66 18.52
CA ILE A 60 0.49 -7.45 18.22
C ILE A 60 -0.17 -8.78 17.85
N ILE A 61 0.51 -9.61 17.06
CA ILE A 61 0.03 -10.93 16.66
C ILE A 61 -0.07 -11.84 17.89
N ALA A 62 0.97 -11.89 18.73
CA ALA A 62 1.00 -12.72 19.93
C ALA A 62 -0.05 -12.30 20.96
N ALA A 63 -0.37 -11.01 21.05
CA ALA A 63 -1.41 -10.49 21.94
C ALA A 63 -2.84 -10.82 21.47
N ASN A 64 -3.02 -11.33 20.23
CA ASN A 64 -4.33 -11.59 19.63
C ASN A 64 -4.42 -13.04 19.13
N PRO A 65 -4.56 -14.03 20.03
CA PRO A 65 -4.60 -15.45 19.66
C PRO A 65 -5.83 -15.86 18.82
N GLN A 66 -6.88 -15.03 18.81
CA GLN A 66 -8.08 -15.19 17.97
C GLN A 66 -7.93 -14.64 16.55
N LEU A 67 -6.80 -14.01 16.23
CA LEU A 67 -6.54 -13.46 14.91
C LEU A 67 -6.44 -14.61 13.89
N GLU A 68 -7.22 -14.55 12.82
CA GLU A 68 -7.24 -15.58 11.79
C GLU A 68 -6.68 -15.07 10.46
N LEU A 69 -6.85 -13.77 10.17
CA LEU A 69 -6.50 -13.19 8.89
C LEU A 69 -5.97 -11.76 9.01
N ILE A 70 -4.87 -11.49 8.32
CA ILE A 70 -4.36 -10.15 8.04
C ILE A 70 -4.45 -9.92 6.52
N ALA A 71 -5.34 -9.02 6.11
CA ALA A 71 -5.53 -8.62 4.72
C ALA A 71 -4.80 -7.31 4.43
N VAL A 72 -3.75 -7.41 3.62
CA VAL A 72 -2.93 -6.28 3.21
C VAL A 72 -3.44 -5.72 1.90
N SER A 73 -3.93 -4.48 1.94
CA SER A 73 -4.48 -3.75 0.78
C SER A 73 -3.37 -3.12 -0.09
N ALA A 74 -2.27 -3.85 -0.27
CA ALA A 74 -1.10 -3.45 -1.05
C ALA A 74 -0.41 -4.67 -1.65
N THR A 75 0.48 -4.43 -2.63
CA THR A 75 1.33 -5.49 -3.20
C THR A 75 2.40 -5.95 -2.23
N GLY A 76 2.98 -5.03 -1.46
CA GLY A 76 3.98 -5.32 -0.44
C GLY A 76 3.34 -5.75 0.88
N VAL A 77 4.06 -6.55 1.66
CA VAL A 77 3.67 -7.03 3.00
C VAL A 77 4.75 -6.71 4.05
N ASN A 78 5.61 -5.73 3.76
CA ASN A 78 6.73 -5.32 4.61
C ASN A 78 6.30 -4.75 5.97
N ASN A 79 5.03 -4.43 6.12
CA ASN A 79 4.42 -3.92 7.34
C ASN A 79 3.90 -5.04 8.26
N VAL A 80 3.97 -6.31 7.86
CA VAL A 80 3.48 -7.45 8.64
C VAL A 80 4.63 -8.41 8.93
N ASP A 81 4.78 -8.83 10.18
CA ASP A 81 5.71 -9.90 10.54
C ASP A 81 5.15 -11.27 10.08
N ILE A 82 5.57 -11.70 8.88
CA ILE A 82 5.11 -12.95 8.26
C ILE A 82 5.53 -14.16 9.09
N GLY A 83 6.72 -14.14 9.70
CA GLY A 83 7.23 -15.25 10.49
C GLY A 83 6.40 -15.46 11.75
N ALA A 84 6.07 -14.36 12.45
CA ALA A 84 5.18 -14.41 13.60
C ALA A 84 3.75 -14.81 13.21
N ALA A 85 3.24 -14.31 12.08
CA ALA A 85 1.92 -14.69 11.58
C ALA A 85 1.82 -16.20 11.28
N GLU A 86 2.83 -16.76 10.59
CA GLU A 86 2.89 -18.19 10.27
C GLU A 86 3.00 -19.05 11.53
N ALA A 87 3.85 -18.65 12.50
CA ALA A 87 3.99 -19.36 13.77
C ALA A 87 2.71 -19.35 14.61
N ALA A 88 1.90 -18.29 14.50
CA ALA A 88 0.61 -18.16 15.18
C ALA A 88 -0.56 -18.76 14.39
N GLY A 89 -0.33 -19.30 13.18
CA GLY A 89 -1.39 -19.85 12.33
C GLY A 89 -2.31 -18.81 11.67
N VAL A 90 -1.85 -17.55 11.59
CA VAL A 90 -2.59 -16.43 11.00
C VAL A 90 -2.32 -16.37 9.50
N ALA A 91 -3.38 -16.36 8.70
CA ALA A 91 -3.24 -16.19 7.25
C ALA A 91 -2.91 -14.74 6.91
N VAL A 92 -1.98 -14.52 5.97
CA VAL A 92 -1.67 -13.20 5.42
C VAL A 92 -2.00 -13.19 3.93
N CYS A 93 -2.90 -12.30 3.50
CA CYS A 93 -3.22 -12.13 2.08
C CYS A 93 -2.91 -10.70 1.62
N ASN A 94 -2.62 -10.55 0.34
CA ASN A 94 -2.24 -9.26 -0.25
C ASN A 94 -2.88 -9.06 -1.63
N VAL A 95 -3.00 -7.80 -2.07
CA VAL A 95 -3.53 -7.47 -3.40
C VAL A 95 -2.39 -7.40 -4.41
N ARG A 96 -2.36 -8.35 -5.36
CA ARG A 96 -1.28 -8.44 -6.37
C ARG A 96 -1.67 -7.74 -7.65
N ALA A 97 -0.65 -7.29 -8.39
CA ALA A 97 -0.75 -6.78 -9.76
C ALA A 97 -1.67 -5.56 -9.98
N TYR A 98 -2.04 -4.81 -8.93
CA TYR A 98 -2.94 -3.66 -9.05
C TYR A 98 -2.35 -2.47 -9.84
N GLY A 99 -1.02 -2.39 -10.01
CA GLY A 99 -0.34 -1.22 -10.59
C GLY A 99 0.70 -1.51 -11.68
N ASN A 100 0.80 -2.73 -12.20
CA ASN A 100 1.89 -3.10 -13.10
C ASN A 100 1.93 -2.23 -14.37
N GLU A 101 0.77 -2.01 -14.99
CA GLU A 101 0.65 -1.21 -16.21
C GLU A 101 0.92 0.27 -15.91
N SER A 102 0.25 0.84 -14.90
CA SER A 102 0.43 2.25 -14.53
C SER A 102 1.86 2.58 -14.10
N VAL A 103 2.55 1.67 -13.41
CA VAL A 103 3.97 1.84 -13.05
C VAL A 103 4.85 1.80 -14.30
N ALA A 104 4.58 0.90 -15.24
CA ALA A 104 5.31 0.85 -16.51
C ALA A 104 5.11 2.13 -17.32
N GLU A 105 3.87 2.59 -17.47
CA GLU A 105 3.52 3.86 -18.12
C GLU A 105 4.22 5.05 -17.47
N HIS A 106 4.22 5.12 -16.14
CA HIS A 106 4.90 6.17 -15.41
C HIS A 106 6.41 6.14 -15.61
N ALA A 107 7.03 4.95 -15.62
CA ALA A 107 8.44 4.79 -15.91
C ALA A 107 8.79 5.26 -17.34
N PHE A 108 7.99 4.89 -18.35
CA PHE A 108 8.15 5.38 -19.72
C PHE A 108 7.99 6.89 -19.83
N MET A 109 6.99 7.45 -19.16
CA MET A 109 6.78 8.90 -19.11
C MET A 109 7.99 9.61 -18.51
N LEU A 110 8.52 9.14 -17.37
CA LEU A 110 9.72 9.71 -16.73
C LEU A 110 10.96 9.59 -17.63
N MET A 111 11.13 8.45 -18.32
CA MET A 111 12.22 8.27 -19.29
C MET A 111 12.13 9.28 -20.44
N ILE A 112 10.96 9.44 -21.05
CA ILE A 112 10.74 10.41 -22.13
C ILE A 112 10.94 11.84 -21.62
N ALA A 113 10.42 12.16 -20.44
CA ALA A 113 10.57 13.47 -19.82
C ALA A 113 12.04 13.84 -19.62
N LEU A 114 12.88 12.91 -19.16
CA LEU A 114 14.32 13.10 -19.02
C LEU A 114 15.01 13.23 -20.38
N MET A 115 14.71 12.35 -21.34
CA MET A 115 15.28 12.38 -22.70
C MET A 115 14.96 13.64 -23.50
N ARG A 116 13.86 14.33 -23.15
CA ARG A 116 13.39 15.55 -23.80
C ARG A 116 13.62 16.79 -22.93
N ASN A 117 14.23 16.63 -21.76
CA ASN A 117 14.44 17.69 -20.78
C ASN A 117 13.13 18.47 -20.50
N LEU A 118 11.99 17.77 -20.51
CA LEU A 118 10.68 18.38 -20.30
C LEU A 118 10.58 19.14 -18.98
N PRO A 119 11.03 18.66 -17.80
CA PRO A 119 10.85 19.39 -16.56
C PRO A 119 11.51 20.79 -16.58
N ILE A 120 12.61 20.97 -17.32
CA ILE A 120 13.20 22.31 -17.49
C ILE A 120 12.47 23.14 -18.57
N SER A 121 11.94 22.49 -19.61
CA SER A 121 11.23 23.16 -20.71
C SER A 121 9.85 23.69 -20.29
N VAL A 122 9.10 22.95 -19.46
CA VAL A 122 7.81 23.44 -18.92
C VAL A 122 7.95 24.44 -17.78
N MET A 123 9.07 24.42 -17.04
CA MET A 123 9.35 25.41 -15.99
C MET A 123 9.86 26.74 -16.55
N LEU A 124 10.53 26.72 -17.71
CA LEU A 124 10.86 27.93 -18.46
C LEU A 124 9.63 28.41 -19.25
N ARG A 125 8.68 29.07 -18.57
CA ARG A 125 7.83 30.05 -19.27
C ARG A 125 8.76 31.01 -20.03
N PRO A 126 8.53 31.25 -21.33
CA PRO A 126 9.54 31.87 -22.18
C PRO A 126 9.77 33.32 -21.77
N VAL A 127 10.89 33.58 -21.11
CA VAL A 127 11.60 34.84 -21.30
C VAL A 127 12.70 34.57 -22.32
N CYS A 128 12.43 35.01 -23.55
CA CYS A 128 13.39 35.23 -24.61
C CYS A 128 13.92 33.99 -25.38
N GLY A 129 13.57 33.96 -26.67
CA GLY A 129 13.96 32.95 -27.63
C GLY A 129 15.46 32.97 -27.96
N LYS A 130 16.17 31.94 -27.52
CA LYS A 130 17.40 31.47 -28.16
C LYS A 130 17.42 29.94 -28.08
N SER A 131 17.22 29.29 -29.23
CA SER A 131 17.32 27.83 -29.36
C SER A 131 18.72 27.36 -29.00
N ARG A 132 18.91 26.78 -27.82
CA ARG A 132 20.13 26.02 -27.52
C ARG A 132 19.89 24.55 -27.92
N ARG A 133 20.49 24.14 -29.04
CA ARG A 133 20.61 22.72 -29.41
C ARG A 133 21.51 22.05 -28.38
N PHE A 134 21.00 21.05 -27.67
CA PHE A 134 21.81 20.17 -26.83
C PHE A 134 22.01 18.83 -27.55
N SER A 135 23.27 18.39 -27.57
CA SER A 135 23.78 17.26 -28.33
C SER A 135 23.21 15.91 -27.86
N ALA A 136 23.15 14.97 -28.80
CA ALA A 136 22.55 13.65 -28.69
C ALA A 136 23.13 12.79 -27.54
N ILE A 137 22.24 12.18 -26.76
CA ILE A 137 22.56 11.06 -25.88
C ILE A 137 22.69 9.82 -26.76
N THR A 138 23.93 9.44 -27.08
CA THR A 138 24.27 8.18 -27.73
C THR A 138 23.87 7.02 -26.83
N ALA A 139 23.22 6.01 -27.45
CA ALA A 139 22.68 4.81 -26.83
C ALA A 139 23.60 4.20 -25.75
N ARG A 140 23.16 4.26 -24.49
CA ARG A 140 23.64 3.35 -23.44
C ARG A 140 22.54 2.32 -23.19
N ARG A 141 22.95 1.06 -23.31
CA ARG A 141 22.13 -0.15 -23.18
C ARG A 141 21.50 -0.17 -21.78
N PHE A 142 20.18 -0.11 -21.71
CA PHE A 142 19.43 -0.41 -20.49
C PHE A 142 19.38 -1.93 -20.34
N GLY A 143 20.06 -2.45 -19.33
CA GLY A 143 19.79 -3.80 -18.80
C GLY A 143 18.76 -3.65 -17.68
N ILE A 144 17.69 -4.43 -17.77
CA ILE A 144 16.81 -4.75 -16.64
C ILE A 144 17.46 -5.81 -15.77
#